data_AF-A0A9P1C570-F1
#
_entry.id   AF-A0A9P1C570-F1
#
_cell.length_a   1.000
_cell.length_b   1.000
_cell.length_c   1.000
_cell.angle_alpha   90.00
_cell.angle_beta   90.00
_cell.angle_gamma   90.00
#
_symmetry.space_group_name_H-M   'P 1'
#
loop_
_entity.id
_entity.type
_entity.pdbx_description
1 polymer ?
#
loop_
_entity_poly.entity_id
_entity_poly.type
_entity_poly.pdbx_seq_one_letter_code
_entity_poly.pdbx_strand_id
1 'polypeptide(L)'
;MARNKKQEIASLRRELAGEVLMPLNRLAGDSGTDDGERRQQLVWQNFRIKDCTTANAMVLGTEHPEFIEGHEAAAANTVELFEIMELYPAGVAGVSLDRLAQVHGHYFGSGFEKTVGKKLRQFCIEKFEYDDRTRKVKASQKVLNAMRKVEAARGQIIARSGNPSDLIWELIIICPD
;
A
#
# COMPACT_ATOMS: atom_id res chain seq x y z
N MET A 1 -5.15 -0.17 -31.49
CA MET A 1 -6.52 0.25 -31.11
C MET A 1 -6.55 0.40 -29.61
N ALA A 2 -6.77 1.60 -29.07
CA ALA A 2 -6.81 1.79 -27.62
C ALA A 2 -8.02 1.05 -27.05
N ARG A 3 -7.79 -0.06 -26.33
CA ARG A 3 -8.83 -0.70 -25.52
C ARG A 3 -9.47 0.38 -24.64
N ASN A 4 -10.80 0.42 -24.66
CA ASN A 4 -11.55 1.39 -23.88
C ASN A 4 -11.32 1.09 -22.40
N LYS A 5 -10.72 2.01 -21.64
CA LYS A 5 -10.39 1.87 -20.21
C LYS A 5 -11.57 1.28 -19.40
N LYS A 6 -12.81 1.66 -19.74
CA LYS A 6 -14.02 1.14 -19.09
C LYS A 6 -14.24 -0.36 -19.32
N GLN A 7 -13.93 -0.85 -20.52
CA GLN A 7 -14.05 -2.28 -20.85
C GLN A 7 -12.97 -3.10 -20.13
N GLU A 8 -11.75 -2.57 -19.98
CA GLU A 8 -10.67 -3.22 -19.22
C GLU A 8 -11.03 -3.34 -17.75
N ILE A 9 -11.54 -2.27 -17.13
CA ILE A 9 -12.01 -2.30 -15.73
C ILE A 9 -13.15 -3.31 -15.57
N ALA A 10 -14.10 -3.36 -16.51
CA ALA A 10 -15.20 -4.33 -16.47
C ALA A 10 -14.74 -5.79 -16.71
N SER A 11 -13.63 -6.01 -17.43
CA SER A 11 -12.99 -7.33 -17.53
C SER A 11 -12.35 -7.72 -16.19
N LEU A 12 -11.51 -6.82 -15.64
CA LEU A 12 -10.85 -7.02 -14.35
C LEU A 12 -11.87 -7.32 -13.25
N ARG A 13 -12.96 -6.55 -13.16
CA ARG A 13 -14.01 -6.79 -12.16
C ARG A 13 -14.60 -8.20 -12.26
N ARG A 14 -14.76 -8.75 -13.46
CA ARG A 14 -15.28 -10.12 -13.67
C ARG A 14 -14.26 -11.21 -13.33
N GLU A 15 -12.97 -10.90 -13.42
CA GLU A 15 -11.88 -11.79 -13.05
C GLU A 15 -11.67 -11.84 -11.53
N LEU A 16 -12.10 -10.79 -10.80
CA LEU A 16 -11.98 -10.66 -9.36
C LEU A 16 -13.20 -11.27 -8.63
N ALA A 17 -13.19 -12.58 -8.42
CA ALA A 17 -14.12 -13.28 -7.55
C ALA A 17 -13.46 -13.56 -6.18
N GLY A 18 -14.14 -13.21 -5.08
CA GLY A 18 -13.60 -13.38 -3.72
C GLY A 18 -12.29 -12.62 -3.50
N GLU A 19 -11.21 -13.35 -3.26
CA GLU A 19 -9.86 -12.82 -3.05
C GLU A 19 -8.92 -13.32 -4.16
N VAL A 20 -8.21 -12.40 -4.81
CA VAL A 20 -7.31 -12.75 -5.92
C VAL A 20 -5.90 -12.24 -5.67
N LEU A 21 -4.96 -13.16 -5.55
CA LEU A 21 -3.53 -12.82 -5.50
C LEU A 21 -3.05 -12.34 -6.87
N MET A 22 -2.53 -11.11 -6.93
CA MET A 22 -1.99 -10.52 -8.15
C MET A 22 -0.55 -10.04 -7.96
N PRO A 23 0.34 -10.25 -8.94
CA PRO A 23 1.69 -9.68 -8.92
C PRO A 23 1.61 -8.18 -9.23
N LEU A 24 1.44 -7.36 -8.19
CA LEU A 24 1.25 -5.91 -8.29
C LEU A 24 2.41 -5.08 -7.72
N ASN A 25 3.40 -5.75 -7.11
CA ASN A 25 4.50 -5.10 -6.41
C ASN A 25 5.78 -5.11 -7.25
N ARG A 26 6.70 -4.18 -6.95
CA ARG A 26 8.03 -4.05 -7.55
C ARG A 26 8.90 -5.31 -7.42
N LEU A 27 8.60 -6.17 -6.44
CA LEU A 27 9.26 -7.46 -6.24
C LEU A 27 8.77 -8.54 -7.21
N ALA A 28 7.58 -8.38 -7.78
CA ALA A 28 7.20 -9.15 -8.95
C ALA A 28 8.02 -8.60 -10.13
N GLY A 29 8.76 -9.46 -10.81
CA GLY A 29 9.59 -9.06 -11.95
C GLY A 29 8.79 -8.24 -12.96
N ASP A 30 9.47 -7.28 -13.61
CA ASP A 30 8.89 -6.47 -14.67
C ASP A 30 8.14 -7.38 -15.65
N SER A 31 6.86 -7.07 -15.90
CA SER A 31 6.03 -7.81 -16.85
C SER A 31 6.56 -7.72 -18.28
N GLY A 32 7.54 -6.83 -18.53
CA GLY A 32 8.26 -6.67 -19.79
C GLY A 32 7.38 -6.12 -20.92
N THR A 33 6.17 -5.66 -20.60
CA THR A 33 5.21 -5.13 -21.58
C THR A 33 4.42 -3.95 -21.01
N ASP A 34 4.29 -2.88 -21.81
CA ASP A 34 3.51 -1.68 -21.47
C ASP A 34 2.04 -2.00 -21.09
N ASP A 35 1.48 -3.07 -21.69
CA ASP A 35 0.12 -3.53 -21.42
C ASP A 35 -0.02 -4.16 -20.02
N GLY A 36 1.02 -4.86 -19.54
CA GLY A 36 1.07 -5.45 -18.21
C GLY A 36 1.11 -4.37 -17.12
N GLU A 37 2.00 -3.39 -17.26
CA GLU A 37 2.09 -2.25 -16.34
C GLU A 37 0.78 -1.45 -16.30
N ARG A 38 0.20 -1.18 -17.47
CA ARG A 38 -1.08 -0.47 -17.55
C ARG A 38 -2.19 -1.22 -16.83
N ARG A 39 -2.28 -2.55 -17.00
CA ARG A 39 -3.27 -3.37 -16.30
C ARG A 39 -3.07 -3.32 -14.79
N GLN A 40 -1.83 -3.40 -14.30
CA GLN A 40 -1.52 -3.28 -12.87
C GLN A 40 -1.94 -1.92 -12.31
N GLN A 41 -1.62 -0.82 -13.01
CA GLN A 41 -2.04 0.52 -12.61
C GLN A 41 -3.57 0.65 -12.55
N LEU A 42 -4.31 0.02 -13.48
CA LEU A 42 -5.77 -0.02 -13.41
C LEU A 42 -6.27 -0.73 -12.17
N VAL A 43 -5.59 -1.79 -11.73
CA VAL A 43 -5.97 -2.49 -10.50
C VAL A 43 -5.78 -1.58 -9.29
N TRP A 44 -4.60 -0.98 -9.15
CA TRP A 44 -4.30 -0.01 -8.10
C TRP A 44 -5.29 1.16 -8.05
N GLN A 45 -5.69 1.68 -9.21
CA GLN A 45 -6.62 2.81 -9.33
C GLN A 45 -8.08 2.46 -9.02
N ASN A 46 -8.51 1.20 -9.11
CA ASN A 46 -9.95 0.89 -9.15
C ASN A 46 -10.41 -0.19 -8.18
N PHE A 47 -9.53 -1.02 -7.64
CA PHE A 47 -9.91 -2.12 -6.75
C PHE A 47 -9.13 -2.09 -5.46
N ARG A 48 -9.76 -2.51 -4.36
CA ARG A 48 -9.09 -2.59 -3.07
C ARG A 48 -8.00 -3.65 -3.10
N ILE A 49 -6.82 -3.28 -2.62
CA ILE A 49 -5.66 -4.15 -2.48
C ILE A 49 -5.30 -4.20 -1.00
N LYS A 50 -5.22 -5.39 -0.43
CA LYS A 50 -4.74 -5.65 0.94
C LYS A 50 -3.35 -6.28 0.88
N ASP A 51 -2.55 -5.98 1.89
CA ASP A 51 -1.17 -6.44 2.05
C ASP A 51 -0.32 -6.09 0.83
N CYS A 52 -0.43 -4.85 0.38
CA CYS A 52 0.13 -4.41 -0.91
C CYS A 52 1.67 -4.41 -0.99
N THR A 53 2.34 -4.79 0.10
CA THR A 53 3.80 -4.80 0.26
C THR A 53 4.43 -6.19 0.09
N THR A 54 3.63 -7.25 -0.04
CA THR A 54 4.10 -8.59 -0.40
C THR A 54 4.34 -8.70 -1.91
N ALA A 55 5.09 -9.72 -2.36
CA ALA A 55 5.37 -9.92 -3.78
C ALA A 55 4.09 -10.15 -4.62
N ASN A 56 3.10 -10.81 -4.00
CA ASN A 56 1.74 -10.94 -4.52
C ASN A 56 0.81 -10.16 -3.59
N ALA A 57 0.16 -9.13 -4.11
CA ALA A 57 -0.80 -8.34 -3.36
C ALA A 57 -2.19 -8.96 -3.48
N MET A 58 -2.99 -8.88 -2.41
CA MET A 58 -4.33 -9.44 -2.39
C MET A 58 -5.33 -8.42 -2.94
N VAL A 59 -5.94 -8.70 -4.07
CA VAL A 59 -7.01 -7.86 -4.63
C VAL A 59 -8.35 -8.39 -4.17
N LEU A 60 -9.13 -7.53 -3.53
CA LEU A 60 -10.45 -7.89 -3.02
C LEU A 60 -11.47 -7.75 -4.15
N GLY A 61 -12.15 -8.84 -4.46
CA GLY A 61 -13.20 -8.94 -5.46
C GLY A 61 -14.59 -8.68 -4.89
N THR A 62 -15.61 -8.71 -5.75
CA THR A 62 -16.97 -8.20 -5.45
C THR A 62 -17.72 -8.96 -4.34
N GLU A 63 -17.23 -10.14 -3.97
CA GLU A 63 -17.83 -10.99 -2.94
C GLU A 63 -17.21 -10.77 -1.55
N HIS A 64 -16.12 -10.00 -1.47
CA HIS A 64 -15.43 -9.73 -0.22
C HIS A 64 -16.14 -8.63 0.59
N PRO A 65 -16.30 -8.76 1.93
CA PRO A 65 -16.97 -7.75 2.76
C PRO A 65 -16.31 -6.36 2.74
N GLU A 66 -15.00 -6.31 2.58
CA GLU A 66 -14.21 -5.08 2.45
C GLU A 66 -14.04 -4.63 0.98
N PHE A 67 -14.83 -5.17 0.06
CA PHE A 67 -14.80 -4.74 -1.33
C PHE A 67 -15.18 -3.26 -1.43
N ILE A 68 -14.25 -2.47 -1.94
CA ILE A 68 -14.45 -1.09 -2.33
C ILE A 68 -13.82 -0.87 -3.70
N GLU A 69 -14.36 0.09 -4.46
CA GLU A 69 -13.91 0.37 -5.81
C GLU A 69 -13.80 1.87 -6.13
N GLY A 70 -13.09 2.19 -7.22
CA GLY A 70 -12.90 3.56 -7.69
C GLY A 70 -12.04 4.40 -6.75
N HIS A 71 -12.43 5.67 -6.55
CA HIS A 71 -11.63 6.62 -5.77
C HIS A 71 -11.43 6.19 -4.31
N GLU A 72 -12.41 5.52 -3.71
CA GLU A 72 -12.32 5.05 -2.32
C GLU A 72 -11.30 3.92 -2.19
N ALA A 73 -11.28 2.98 -3.15
CA ALA A 73 -10.26 1.96 -3.23
C ALA A 73 -8.87 2.55 -3.42
N ALA A 74 -8.73 3.49 -4.36
CA ALA A 74 -7.46 4.15 -4.60
C ALA A 74 -6.96 4.91 -3.36
N ALA A 75 -7.87 5.58 -2.63
CA ALA A 75 -7.57 6.24 -1.38
C ALA A 75 -7.09 5.26 -0.31
N ALA A 76 -7.80 4.14 -0.09
CA ALA A 76 -7.42 3.12 0.88
C ALA A 76 -6.05 2.49 0.55
N ASN A 77 -5.85 2.13 -0.72
CA ASN A 77 -4.59 1.59 -1.21
C ASN A 77 -3.43 2.58 -1.02
N THR A 78 -3.67 3.86 -1.27
CA THR A 78 -2.68 4.93 -1.04
C THR A 78 -2.33 5.05 0.44
N VAL A 79 -3.33 4.94 1.33
CA VAL A 79 -3.07 5.00 2.78
C VAL A 79 -2.12 3.88 3.18
N GLU A 80 -2.50 2.65 2.88
CA GLU A 80 -1.73 1.47 3.25
C GLU A 80 -0.32 1.49 2.65
N LEU A 81 -0.21 1.85 1.36
CA LEU A 81 1.06 1.96 0.68
C LEU A 81 1.98 3.00 1.36
N PHE A 82 1.47 4.19 1.65
CA PHE A 82 2.27 5.24 2.28
C PHE A 82 2.66 4.86 3.71
N GLU A 83 1.75 4.30 4.49
CA GLU A 83 2.03 3.89 5.87
C GLU A 83 3.14 2.85 5.92
N ILE A 84 3.01 1.77 5.15
CA ILE A 84 3.93 0.62 5.28
C ILE A 84 5.26 0.89 4.57
N MET A 85 5.25 1.47 3.36
CA MET A 85 6.46 1.58 2.54
C MET A 85 7.32 2.81 2.84
N GLU A 86 6.70 3.92 3.28
CA GLU A 86 7.39 5.21 3.35
C GLU A 86 7.36 5.81 4.76
N LEU A 87 6.17 5.93 5.36
CA LEU A 87 6.03 6.60 6.66
C LEU A 87 6.55 5.73 7.81
N TYR A 88 6.33 4.41 7.76
CA TYR A 88 6.85 3.49 8.77
C TYR A 88 8.39 3.49 8.83
N PRO A 89 9.12 3.24 7.71
CA PRO A 89 10.58 3.27 7.73
C PRO A 89 11.15 4.65 8.07
N ALA A 90 10.47 5.74 7.71
CA ALA A 90 10.92 7.10 8.01
C ALA A 90 10.70 7.52 9.47
N GLY A 91 9.80 6.85 10.20
CA GLY A 91 9.48 7.14 11.59
C GLY A 91 9.22 8.62 11.86
N VAL A 92 9.88 9.17 12.89
CA VAL A 92 9.73 10.58 13.29
C VAL A 92 10.33 11.58 12.30
N ALA A 93 11.25 11.14 11.43
CA ALA A 93 11.90 12.03 10.47
C ALA A 93 10.94 12.50 9.38
N GLY A 94 9.89 11.71 9.10
CA GLY A 94 8.86 11.97 8.11
C GLY A 94 9.37 11.96 6.66
N VAL A 95 8.41 12.02 5.74
CA VAL A 95 8.63 11.92 4.29
C VAL A 95 8.12 13.17 3.59
N SER A 96 8.83 13.65 2.55
CA SER A 96 8.38 14.79 1.76
C SER A 96 7.20 14.44 0.86
N LEU A 97 6.36 15.44 0.54
CA LEU A 97 5.26 15.25 -0.41
C LEU A 97 5.75 14.79 -1.79
N ASP A 98 6.91 15.26 -2.24
CA ASP A 98 7.47 14.87 -3.55
C ASP A 98 7.82 13.38 -3.60
N ARG A 99 8.35 12.84 -2.49
CA ARG A 99 8.63 11.41 -2.38
C ARG A 99 7.35 10.59 -2.40
N LEU A 100 6.33 11.01 -1.67
CA LEU A 100 5.02 10.35 -1.68
C LEU A 100 4.35 10.41 -3.06
N ALA A 101 4.47 11.53 -3.77
CA ALA A 101 3.99 11.67 -5.14
C ALA A 101 4.72 10.72 -6.10
N GLN A 102 6.05 10.57 -5.96
CA GLN A 102 6.84 9.64 -6.74
C GLN A 102 6.40 8.18 -6.52
N VAL A 103 6.21 7.80 -5.25
CA VAL A 103 5.79 6.44 -4.87
C VAL A 103 4.39 6.16 -5.40
N HIS A 104 3.43 7.05 -5.21
CA HIS A 104 2.10 6.90 -5.80
C HIS A 104 2.17 6.83 -7.32
N GLY A 105 2.97 7.70 -7.96
CA GLY A 105 3.15 7.73 -9.41
C GLY A 105 3.66 6.40 -9.99
N HIS A 106 4.50 5.68 -9.24
CA HIS A 106 5.02 4.39 -9.64
C HIS A 106 3.93 3.31 -9.73
N TYR A 107 3.06 3.21 -8.71
CA TYR A 107 2.05 2.14 -8.63
C TYR A 107 0.74 2.48 -9.34
N PHE A 108 0.31 3.74 -9.26
CA PHE A 108 -0.98 4.18 -9.77
C PHE A 108 -0.86 4.92 -11.10
N GLY A 109 0.35 5.20 -11.58
CA GLY A 109 0.56 6.10 -12.72
C GLY A 109 0.34 7.57 -12.35
N SER A 110 0.27 8.43 -13.38
CA SER A 110 0.19 9.88 -13.20
C SER A 110 -1.23 10.36 -12.85
N GLY A 111 -1.30 11.48 -12.13
CA GLY A 111 -2.58 12.15 -11.79
C GLY A 111 -3.19 11.66 -10.48
N PHE A 112 -2.55 12.00 -9.35
CA PHE A 112 -3.03 11.69 -8.00
C PHE A 112 -4.48 12.17 -7.78
N GLU A 113 -4.77 13.44 -8.08
CA GLU A 113 -6.11 14.02 -7.84
C GLU A 113 -7.20 13.34 -8.67
N LYS A 114 -6.88 12.93 -9.90
CA LYS A 114 -7.80 12.17 -10.75
C LYS A 114 -8.02 10.74 -10.24
N THR A 115 -7.07 10.19 -9.49
CA THR A 115 -7.09 8.81 -9.02
C THR A 115 -7.76 8.70 -7.65
N VAL A 116 -7.40 9.57 -6.72
CA VAL A 116 -7.86 9.57 -5.33
C VAL A 116 -9.03 10.54 -5.11
N GLY A 117 -9.31 11.44 -6.06
CA GLY A 117 -10.38 12.44 -5.96
C GLY A 117 -10.04 13.66 -5.09
N LYS A 118 -8.79 13.78 -4.61
CA LYS A 118 -8.32 14.87 -3.74
C LYS A 118 -6.89 15.26 -4.07
N LYS A 119 -6.50 16.50 -3.74
CA LYS A 119 -5.10 16.94 -3.82
C LYS A 119 -4.23 16.20 -2.80
N LEU A 120 -3.01 15.82 -3.18
CA LEU A 120 -2.09 15.05 -2.34
C LEU A 120 -1.87 15.69 -0.96
N ARG A 121 -1.60 17.00 -0.90
CA ARG A 121 -1.41 17.69 0.39
C ARG A 121 -2.66 17.59 1.28
N GLN A 122 -3.85 17.82 0.72
CA GLN A 122 -5.11 17.73 1.45
C GLN A 122 -5.35 16.31 1.95
N PHE A 123 -5.10 15.32 1.09
CA PHE A 123 -5.20 13.90 1.45
C PHE A 123 -4.26 13.55 2.61
N CYS A 124 -3.00 13.98 2.57
CA CYS A 124 -2.04 13.71 3.63
C CYS A 124 -2.42 14.38 4.95
N ILE A 125 -2.96 15.60 4.92
CA ILE A 125 -3.44 16.29 6.13
C ILE A 125 -4.63 15.54 6.77
N GLU A 126 -5.52 14.98 5.95
CA GLU A 126 -6.69 14.24 6.44
C GLU A 126 -6.35 12.86 7.00
N LYS A 127 -5.34 12.19 6.42
CA LYS A 127 -5.03 10.79 6.73
C LYS A 127 -3.83 10.61 7.66
N PHE A 128 -2.92 11.58 7.69
CA PHE A 128 -1.63 11.48 8.38
C PHE A 128 -1.31 12.73 9.18
N GLU A 129 -0.19 12.70 9.88
CA GLU A 129 0.32 13.87 10.59
C GLU A 129 1.18 14.71 9.64
N TYR A 130 0.75 15.94 9.36
CA TYR A 130 1.47 16.87 8.50
C TYR A 130 2.19 17.95 9.32
N ASP A 131 3.50 18.06 9.13
CA ASP A 131 4.34 19.08 9.77
C ASP A 131 4.52 20.25 8.81
N ASP A 132 3.76 21.34 9.02
CA ASP A 132 3.79 22.53 8.15
C ASP A 132 5.15 23.24 8.12
N ARG A 133 5.93 23.13 9.20
CA ARG A 133 7.26 23.77 9.30
C ARG A 133 8.28 23.05 8.42
N THR A 134 8.28 21.72 8.45
CA THR A 134 9.22 20.90 7.68
C THR A 134 8.66 20.44 6.33
N ARG A 135 7.37 20.69 6.08
CA ARG A 135 6.60 20.21 4.92
C ARG A 135 6.66 18.69 4.74
N LYS A 136 6.73 17.95 5.85
CA LYS A 136 6.82 16.49 5.87
C LYS A 136 5.56 15.85 6.41
N VAL A 137 5.30 14.63 5.94
CA VAL A 137 4.24 13.75 6.41
C VAL A 137 4.84 12.70 7.33
N LYS A 138 4.18 12.39 8.44
CA LYS A 138 4.57 11.38 9.42
C LYS A 138 3.42 10.39 9.61
N ALA A 139 3.76 9.15 9.95
CA ALA A 139 2.77 8.21 10.45
C ALA A 139 2.11 8.78 11.71
N SER A 140 0.83 8.49 11.93
CA SER A 140 0.13 8.99 13.10
C SER A 140 0.82 8.55 14.39
N GLN A 141 0.79 9.39 15.43
CA GLN A 141 1.39 9.06 16.72
C GLN A 141 0.87 7.74 17.32
N LYS A 142 -0.39 7.38 17.05
CA LYS A 142 -0.99 6.08 17.44
C LYS A 142 -0.26 4.92 16.78
N VAL A 143 -0.03 5.01 15.47
CA VAL A 143 0.69 4.01 14.67
C VAL A 143 2.15 3.93 15.11
N LEU A 144 2.85 5.07 15.28
CA LEU A 144 4.22 5.11 15.80
C LEU A 144 4.35 4.52 17.22
N ASN A 145 3.33 4.67 18.07
CA ASN A 145 3.33 4.11 19.42
C ASN A 145 3.07 2.60 19.42
N ALA A 146 2.18 2.12 18.56
CA ALA A 146 2.00 0.68 18.34
C ALA A 146 3.30 0.05 17.82
N MET A 147 3.99 0.75 16.90
CA MET A 147 5.26 0.32 16.33
C MET A 147 6.38 0.23 17.37
N ARG A 148 6.53 1.24 18.25
CA ARG A 148 7.50 1.17 19.36
C ARG A 148 7.27 -0.05 20.26
N LYS A 149 6.02 -0.49 20.45
CA LYS A 149 5.70 -1.70 21.21
C LYS A 149 6.10 -2.97 20.45
N VAL A 150 5.85 -3.04 19.15
CA VAL A 150 6.25 -4.18 18.30
C VAL A 150 7.77 -4.29 18.21
N GLU A 151 8.50 -3.19 17.99
CA GLU A 151 9.96 -3.19 17.97
C GLU A 151 10.57 -3.53 19.34
N ALA A 152 10.00 -3.03 20.43
CA ALA A 152 10.44 -3.40 21.78
C ALA A 152 10.22 -4.89 22.05
N ALA A 153 9.08 -5.45 21.61
CA ALA A 153 8.81 -6.88 21.70
C ALA A 153 9.79 -7.70 20.84
N ARG A 154 10.07 -7.27 19.60
CA ARG A 154 11.02 -7.93 18.71
C ARG A 154 12.46 -7.85 19.23
N GLY A 155 12.86 -6.70 19.78
CA GLY A 155 14.16 -6.51 20.42
C GLY A 155 14.33 -7.39 21.67
N GLN A 156 13.27 -7.58 22.46
CA GLN A 156 13.27 -8.51 23.59
C GLN A 156 13.35 -9.98 23.14
N ILE A 157 12.72 -10.34 22.04
CA ILE A 157 12.82 -11.70 21.46
C ILE A 157 14.24 -11.96 20.96
N ILE A 158 14.84 -11.01 20.21
CA ILE A 158 16.22 -11.13 19.71
C ILE A 158 17.24 -11.17 20.87
N ALA A 159 17.03 -10.36 21.91
CA ALA A 159 17.86 -10.37 23.11
C ALA A 159 17.74 -11.68 23.92
N ARG A 160 16.60 -12.39 23.80
CA ARG A 160 16.37 -13.70 24.42
C ARG A 160 16.84 -14.88 23.58
N SER A 161 16.79 -14.78 22.25
CA SER A 161 17.05 -15.93 21.39
C SER A 161 18.53 -16.23 21.18
N GLY A 162 19.44 -15.24 21.32
CA GLY A 162 20.91 -15.45 21.31
C GLY A 162 21.50 -16.10 20.05
N ASN A 163 20.68 -16.61 19.13
CA ASN A 163 21.06 -17.34 17.94
C ASN A 163 20.08 -17.00 16.80
N PRO A 164 20.56 -16.49 15.64
CA PRO A 164 19.70 -16.00 14.56
C PRO A 164 18.85 -17.07 13.83
N SER A 165 19.15 -18.36 14.02
CA SER A 165 18.49 -19.47 13.31
C SER A 165 17.10 -19.84 13.84
N ASP A 166 16.77 -19.44 15.07
CA ASP A 166 15.47 -19.77 15.70
C ASP A 166 14.36 -18.77 15.34
N LEU A 167 14.71 -17.68 14.62
CA LEU A 167 13.80 -16.58 14.26
C LEU A 167 12.81 -16.91 13.13
N ILE A 168 12.94 -18.06 12.46
CA ILE A 168 12.13 -18.38 11.26
C ILE A 168 10.73 -18.90 11.65
N TRP A 169 10.54 -19.43 12.87
CA TRP A 169 9.26 -20.05 13.26
C TRP A 169 8.33 -19.15 14.08
N GLU A 170 8.84 -18.12 14.78
CA GLU A 170 8.00 -17.30 15.68
C GLU A 170 7.36 -16.06 15.03
N LEU A 171 7.77 -15.67 13.81
CA LEU A 171 7.15 -14.55 13.09
C LEU A 171 5.73 -14.84 12.57
N ILE A 172 5.28 -16.10 12.63
CA ILE A 172 3.92 -16.52 12.26
C ILE A 172 2.90 -16.21 13.39
N ILE A 173 3.35 -15.96 14.63
CA ILE A 173 2.45 -15.90 15.80
C ILE A 173 2.03 -14.46 16.17
N ILE A 174 2.72 -13.42 15.67
CA ILE A 174 2.50 -12.03 16.13
C ILE A 174 1.44 -11.27 15.30
N CYS A 175 0.92 -11.85 14.22
CA CYS A 175 -0.32 -11.43 13.58
C CYS A 175 -1.29 -12.61 13.54
N PRO A 176 -2.13 -12.82 14.57
CA PRO A 176 -3.33 -13.61 14.36
C PRO A 176 -4.31 -12.75 13.55
N ASP A 177 -4.95 -13.38 12.57
CA ASP A 177 -5.98 -12.87 11.63
C ASP A 177 -6.77 -11.63 12.08
#